data_AF-A0AA42ZPN9-F1
#
_entry.id   AF-A0AA42ZPN9-F1
#
_cell.length_a   1.000
_cell.length_b   1.000
_cell.length_c   1.000
_cell.angle_alpha   90.00
_cell.angle_beta   90.00
_cell.angle_gamma   90.00
#
_symmetry.space_group_name_H-M   'P 1'
#
loop_
_entity.id
_entity.type
_entity.pdbx_description
1 polymer ?
#
loop_
_entity_poly.entity_id
_entity_poly.type
_entity_poly.pdbx_seq_one_letter_code
_entity_poly.pdbx_strand_id
1 'polypeptide(L)'
;AGIPVIATRIGGIVDAVRHEETGLLVNEASPEEIGTAVRRLVLEPDLTRRLCDAGADLVRRNFTRSVTAKAFGDLFREMVLRRQTPPD
;
A
#
# COMPACT_ATOMS: atom_id res chain seq x y z
N ALA A 1 -9.16 10.30 0.39
CA ALA A 1 -8.27 10.91 1.40
C ALA A 1 -6.91 11.16 0.75
N GLY A 2 -6.21 12.23 1.16
CA GLY A 2 -4.89 12.65 0.66
C GLY A 2 -4.03 13.19 1.80
N ILE A 3 -3.89 12.37 2.84
CA ILE A 3 -3.16 12.68 4.08
C ILE A 3 -1.91 11.80 4.08
N PRO A 4 -0.73 12.33 4.46
CA PRO A 4 0.49 11.52 4.52
C PRO A 4 0.38 10.47 5.64
N VAL A 5 1.03 9.32 5.44
CA VAL A 5 1.00 8.20 6.40
C VAL A 5 2.40 7.95 6.96
N ILE A 6 2.47 7.78 8.28
CA ILE A 6 3.62 7.19 8.99
C ILE A 6 3.16 5.84 9.51
N ALA A 7 3.90 4.78 9.23
CA ALA A 7 3.57 3.43 9.67
C ALA A 7 4.81 2.64 10.11
N THR A 8 4.61 1.59 10.88
CA THR A 8 5.71 0.71 11.33
C THR A 8 6.13 -0.26 10.23
N ARG A 9 7.43 -0.60 10.19
CA ARG A 9 7.99 -1.56 9.23
C ARG A 9 7.75 -3.01 9.68
N ILE A 10 6.49 -3.43 9.80
CA ILE A 10 6.13 -4.78 10.24
C ILE A 10 4.98 -5.36 9.42
N GLY A 11 4.98 -6.69 9.24
CA GLY A 11 3.88 -7.44 8.62
C GLY A 11 3.45 -6.89 7.25
N GLY A 12 2.15 -6.99 6.94
CA GLY A 12 1.57 -6.53 5.68
C GLY A 12 1.52 -5.01 5.49
N ILE A 13 2.03 -4.21 6.44
CA ILE A 13 2.07 -2.75 6.30
C ILE A 13 3.03 -2.37 5.17
N VAL A 14 4.15 -3.09 5.02
CA VAL A 14 5.14 -2.81 3.96
C VAL A 14 4.62 -3.12 2.56
N ASP A 15 3.55 -3.92 2.44
CA ASP A 15 2.87 -4.18 1.17
C ASP A 15 2.01 -2.98 0.73
N ALA A 16 1.50 -2.20 1.71
CA ALA A 16 0.63 -1.06 1.48
C ALA A 16 1.38 0.29 1.50
N VAL A 17 2.49 0.38 2.24
CA VAL A 17 3.28 1.61 2.41
C VAL A 17 4.73 1.36 2.01
N ARG A 18 5.22 2.13 1.04
CA ARG A 18 6.60 2.12 0.56
C ARG A 18 7.33 3.35 1.07
N HIS A 19 8.44 3.10 1.78
CA HIS A 19 9.22 4.15 2.42
C HIS A 19 9.65 5.23 1.42
N GLU A 20 9.37 6.50 1.74
CA GLU A 20 9.66 7.68 0.91
C GLU A 20 9.01 7.72 -0.48
N GLU A 21 8.17 6.74 -0.80
CA GLU A 21 7.40 6.70 -2.04
C GLU A 21 5.92 7.00 -1.78
N THR A 22 5.29 6.26 -0.87
CA THR A 22 3.84 6.38 -0.57
C THR A 22 3.56 6.69 0.89
N GLY A 23 4.59 6.70 1.74
CA GLY A 23 4.55 7.12 3.13
C GLY A 23 5.93 7.00 3.78
N LEU A 24 6.00 7.28 5.08
CA LEU A 24 7.21 7.07 5.87
C LEU A 24 7.06 5.80 6.71
N LEU A 25 8.14 5.04 6.78
CA LEU A 25 8.22 3.81 7.56
C LEU A 25 9.21 4.02 8.69
N VAL A 26 8.81 3.64 9.90
CA VAL A 26 9.62 3.73 11.11
C VAL A 26 9.75 2.35 11.75
N ASN A 27 10.76 2.17 12.59
CA ASN A 27 10.91 0.97 13.41
C ASN A 27 9.81 0.89 14.48
N GLU A 28 9.49 -0.34 14.89
CA GLU A 28 8.53 -0.57 15.97
C GLU A 28 9.08 -0.02 17.30
N ALA A 29 8.17 0.48 18.15
CA ALA A 29 8.50 1.03 19.47
C ALA A 29 9.60 2.12 19.46
N SER A 30 9.68 2.92 18.38
CA SER A 30 10.65 4.02 18.24
C SER A 30 9.97 5.40 18.21
N PRO A 31 9.68 6.04 19.36
CA PRO A 31 9.13 7.39 19.41
C PRO A 31 10.01 8.45 18.74
N GLU A 32 11.34 8.28 18.80
CA GLU A 32 12.35 9.13 18.16
C GLU A 32 12.15 9.19 16.64
N GLU A 33 11.95 8.04 16.00
CA GLU A 33 11.72 7.96 14.56
C GLU A 33 10.36 8.51 14.15
N ILE A 34 9.33 8.29 14.98
CA ILE A 34 8.01 8.90 14.77
C ILE A 34 8.12 10.42 14.80
N GLY A 35 8.79 10.98 15.82
CA GLY A 35 9.00 12.42 15.95
C GLY A 35 9.76 13.00 14.75
N THR A 36 10.80 12.29 14.29
CA THR A 36 11.56 12.68 13.10
C THR A 36 10.68 12.65 11.84
N ALA A 37 9.90 11.60 11.63
CA ALA A 37 9.00 11.48 10.49
C ALA A 37 7.90 12.57 10.50
N VAL A 38 7.30 12.87 11.65
CA VAL A 38 6.33 13.96 11.79
C VAL A 38 6.97 15.30 11.43
N ARG A 39 8.18 15.57 11.95
CA ARG A 39 8.92 16.80 11.61
C ARG A 39 9.17 16.92 10.11
N ARG A 40 9.59 15.83 9.44
CA ARG A 40 9.77 15.83 7.98
C ARG A 40 8.48 16.18 7.25
N LEU A 41 7.35 15.55 7.61
CA LEU A 41 6.07 15.83 6.96
C LEU A 41 5.59 17.28 7.14
N VAL A 42 5.92 17.91 8.27
CA VAL A 42 5.57 19.31 8.55
C VAL A 42 6.52 20.28 7.84
N LEU A 43 7.81 19.98 7.80
CA LEU A 43 8.86 20.89 7.30
C LEU A 43 9.16 20.73 5.80
N GLU A 44 8.76 19.61 5.19
CA GLU A 44 9.01 19.29 3.78
C GLU A 44 7.67 19.14 3.02
N PRO A 45 6.99 20.25 2.66
CA PRO A 45 5.65 20.20 2.04
C PRO A 45 5.64 19.50 0.68
N ASP A 46 6.71 19.61 -0.10
CA ASP A 46 6.83 18.92 -1.40
C ASP A 46 6.93 17.40 -1.23
N LEU A 47 7.67 16.94 -0.21
CA LEU A 47 7.70 15.52 0.15
C LEU A 47 6.29 15.06 0.53
N THR A 48 5.63 15.78 1.44
CA THR A 48 4.28 15.45 1.89
C THR A 48 3.29 15.34 0.73
N ARG A 49 3.31 16.29 -0.20
CA ARG A 49 2.45 16.27 -1.39
C ARG A 49 2.73 15.04 -2.24
N ARG A 50 3.99 14.75 -2.55
CA ARG A 50 4.40 13.58 -3.33
C ARG A 50 3.92 12.27 -2.69
N LEU A 51 4.12 12.12 -1.39
CA LEU A 51 3.69 10.92 -0.66
C LEU A 51 2.17 10.74 -0.70
N CYS A 52 1.40 11.82 -0.54
CA CYS A 52 -0.05 11.80 -0.61
C CYS A 52 -0.54 11.37 -2.00
N ASP A 53 0.01 11.98 -3.06
CA ASP A 53 -0.40 11.70 -4.43
C ASP A 53 -0.05 10.27 -4.82
N ALA A 54 1.18 9.83 -4.54
CA ALA A 54 1.64 8.48 -4.83
C ALA A 54 0.89 7.40 -4.02
N GLY A 55 0.62 7.65 -2.73
CA GLY A 55 -0.18 6.75 -1.91
C GLY A 55 -1.62 6.61 -2.40
N ALA A 56 -2.24 7.74 -2.79
CA ALA A 56 -3.59 7.72 -3.36
C ALA A 56 -3.64 6.97 -4.71
N ASP A 57 -2.61 7.13 -5.55
CA ASP A 57 -2.48 6.39 -6.80
C ASP A 57 -2.29 4.89 -6.58
N LEU A 58 -1.45 4.49 -5.62
CA LEU A 58 -1.26 3.08 -5.26
C LEU A 58 -2.58 2.43 -4.85
N VAL A 59 -3.36 3.09 -3.99
CA VAL A 59 -4.67 2.60 -3.56
C VAL A 59 -5.62 2.46 -4.74
N ARG A 60 -5.72 3.48 -5.59
CA ARG A 60 -6.59 3.46 -6.78
C ARG A 60 -6.27 2.29 -7.71
N ARG A 61 -4.98 2.00 -7.91
CA ARG A 61 -4.53 0.96 -8.85
C ARG A 61 -4.64 -0.44 -8.28
N ASN A 62 -4.42 -0.63 -6.98
CA ASN A 62 -4.16 -1.97 -6.44
C ASN A 62 -5.19 -2.41 -5.39
N PHE A 63 -5.77 -1.48 -4.63
CA PHE A 63 -6.50 -1.79 -3.40
C PHE A 63 -7.97 -1.35 -3.41
N THR A 64 -8.51 -0.96 -4.57
CA THR A 64 -9.95 -0.69 -4.70
C THR A 64 -10.75 -1.99 -4.68
N ARG A 65 -11.99 -1.92 -4.17
CA ARG A 65 -12.91 -3.08 -4.16
C ARG A 65 -13.07 -3.70 -5.54
N SER A 66 -13.17 -2.89 -6.59
CA SER A 66 -13.28 -3.36 -7.97
C SER A 66 -12.04 -4.10 -8.45
N VAL A 67 -10.83 -3.60 -8.15
CA VAL A 67 -9.57 -4.25 -8.53
C VAL A 67 -9.45 -5.60 -7.82
N THR A 68 -9.69 -5.62 -6.51
CA THR A 68 -9.61 -6.85 -5.72
C THR A 68 -10.66 -7.87 -6.17
N ALA A 69 -11.93 -7.46 -6.31
CA ALA A 69 -12.99 -8.37 -6.77
C ALA A 69 -12.71 -8.95 -8.16
N LYS A 70 -12.16 -8.15 -9.08
CA LYS A 70 -11.75 -8.62 -10.40
C LYS A 70 -10.67 -9.69 -10.30
N ALA A 71 -9.62 -9.44 -9.51
CA ALA A 71 -8.50 -10.38 -9.36
C ALA A 71 -8.97 -11.74 -8.79
N PHE A 72 -9.80 -11.72 -7.74
CA PHE A 72 -10.40 -12.94 -7.20
C PHE A 72 -11.31 -13.65 -8.21
N GLY A 73 -12.14 -12.89 -8.94
CA GLY A 73 -13.04 -13.44 -9.95
C GLY A 73 -12.31 -14.11 -11.10
N ASP A 74 -11.21 -13.52 -11.58
CA ASP A 74 -10.37 -14.11 -12.62
C ASP A 74 -9.67 -15.39 -12.13
N LEU A 75 -9.16 -15.39 -10.90
CA LEU A 75 -8.56 -16.57 -10.28
C LEU A 75 -9.58 -17.72 -10.16
N PHE A 76 -10.79 -17.45 -9.67
CA PHE A 76 -11.81 -18.49 -9.59
C PHE A 76 -12.22 -19.01 -10.98
N ARG A 77 -12.32 -18.13 -11.98
CA ARG A 77 -12.61 -18.54 -13.36
C ARG A 77 -11.53 -19.48 -13.91
N GLU A 78 -10.25 -19.15 -13.68
CA GLU A 78 -9.12 -19.98 -14.07
C GLU A 78 -9.18 -21.37 -13.41
N MET A 79 -9.46 -21.43 -12.11
CA MET A 79 -9.56 -22.70 -11.38
C MET A 79 -10.71 -23.58 -11.88
N VAL A 80 -11.85 -22.99 -12.25
CA VAL A 80 -12.98 -23.71 -12.84
C VAL A 80 -12.61 -24.28 -14.21
N LEU A 81 -11.97 -23.48 -15.06
CA LEU A 81 -11.57 -23.90 -16.40
C LEU A 81 -10.51 -25.01 -16.37
N ARG A 82 -9.54 -24.95 -15.45
CA ARG A 82 -8.51 -25.99 -15.28
C ARG A 82 -9.07 -27.34 -14.84
N ARG A 83 -10.21 -27.37 -14.14
CA ARG A 83 -10.87 -28.62 -13.71
C ARG A 83 -11.67 -29.29 -14.83
N GLN A 84 -11.94 -28.61 -15.94
CA GLN A 84 -12.74 -29.14 -17.04
C GLN A 84 -11.89 -29.83 -18.13
N THR A 85 -10.57 -29.82 -18.03
CA THR A 85 -9.70 -30.64 -18.89
C THR A 85 -9.72 -32.07 -18.35
N PRO A 86 -10.31 -33.06 -19.04
CA PRO A 86 -10.26 -34.45 -18.61
C PRO A 86 -8.79 -34.92 -18.59
N PRO A 87 -8.37 -35.78 -17.64
CA PRO A 87 -7.16 -36.55 -17.83
C PRO A 87 -7.36 -37.50 -19.03
N ASP A 88 -6.39 -37.52 -19.95
CA ASP A 88 -6.25 -38.54 -20.99
C ASP A 88 -6.05 -39.95 -20.38
#